data_AF-A0A9E4M0W3-F1
#
_entry.id   AF-A0A9E4M0W3-F1
#
_cell.length_a   1.000
_cell.length_b   1.000
_cell.length_c   1.000
_cell.angle_alpha   90.00
_cell.angle_beta   90.00
_cell.angle_gamma   90.00
#
_symmetry.space_group_name_H-M   'P 1'
#
loop_
_entity.id
_entity.type
_entity.pdbx_description
1 polymer ?
#
loop_
_entity_poly.entity_id
_entity_poly.type
_entity_poly.pdbx_seq_one_letter_code
_entity_poly.pdbx_strand_id
1 'polypeptide(L)'
;MTRRLHLVFGGELIDPQVAKFRDLEKVEVVGLFPDYESARAAWKDSSQRSVDNALMRYFIARLGRIEERPGSELDHADLPSPSREE
;
A
#
# COMPACT_ATOMS: atom_id res chain seq x y z
N MET A 1 15.54 -19.37 -5.09
CA MET A 1 14.68 -19.51 -3.89
C MET A 1 13.69 -18.36 -3.88
N THR A 2 12.39 -18.59 -4.13
CA THR A 2 11.39 -17.52 -4.16
C THR A 2 11.01 -17.12 -2.73
N ARG A 3 11.63 -16.05 -2.22
CA ARG A 3 11.34 -15.51 -0.89
C ARG A 3 10.04 -14.70 -0.97
N ARG A 4 9.03 -15.11 -0.21
CA ARG A 4 7.72 -14.47 -0.18
C ARG A 4 7.80 -13.27 0.74
N LEU A 5 7.60 -12.08 0.20
CA LEU A 5 7.58 -10.85 0.97
C LEU A 5 6.21 -10.66 1.63
N HIS A 6 6.20 -10.14 2.84
CA HIS A 6 4.99 -9.89 3.62
C HIS A 6 4.93 -8.40 3.96
N LEU A 7 3.94 -7.70 3.40
CA LEU A 7 3.68 -6.29 3.67
C LEU A 7 2.66 -6.18 4.80
N VAL A 8 2.98 -5.40 5.83
CA VAL A 8 2.07 -5.09 6.92
C VAL A 8 1.61 -3.65 6.77
N PHE A 9 0.30 -3.46 6.71
CA PHE A 9 -0.32 -2.15 6.56
C PHE A 9 -1.66 -2.13 7.28
N GLY A 10 -2.15 -0.95 7.64
CA GLY A 10 -3.42 -0.80 8.33
C GLY A 10 -4.01 0.57 8.13
N GLY A 11 -5.31 0.68 8.34
CA GLY A 11 -6.05 1.91 8.11
C GLY A 11 -7.38 1.87 8.85
N GLU A 12 -8.04 3.02 8.89
CA GLU A 12 -9.39 3.12 9.38
C GLU A 12 -10.37 2.59 8.33
N LEU A 13 -11.21 1.64 8.72
CA LEU A 13 -12.22 1.05 7.85
C LEU A 13 -13.52 1.86 7.89
N ILE A 14 -14.30 1.77 6.81
CA ILE A 14 -15.66 2.30 6.78
C ILE A 14 -16.57 1.48 7.69
N ASP A 15 -16.37 0.17 7.67
CA ASP A 15 -17.11 -0.81 8.46
C ASP A 15 -16.15 -1.92 8.93
N PRO A 16 -16.22 -2.36 10.20
CA PRO A 16 -15.28 -3.34 10.74
C PRO A 16 -15.43 -4.75 10.11
N GLN A 17 -16.53 -5.04 9.43
CA GLN A 17 -16.78 -6.31 8.74
C GLN A 17 -16.28 -6.30 7.29
N VAL A 18 -15.95 -5.13 6.73
CA VAL A 18 -15.57 -4.99 5.32
C VAL A 18 -14.13 -4.48 5.23
N ALA A 19 -13.31 -5.13 4.40
CA ALA A 19 -11.93 -4.68 4.12
C ALA A 19 -11.90 -3.46 3.18
N LYS A 20 -12.65 -2.40 3.51
CA LYS A 20 -12.70 -1.14 2.77
C LYS A 20 -12.25 0.00 3.67
N PHE A 21 -11.11 0.58 3.33
CA PHE A 21 -10.58 1.75 4.02
C PHE A 21 -11.47 2.97 3.76
N ARG A 22 -11.65 3.77 4.81
CA ARG A 22 -12.35 5.07 4.74
C ARG A 22 -11.52 6.09 3.99
N ASP A 23 -10.22 6.10 4.23
CA ASP A 23 -9.28 7.06 3.67
C ASP A 23 -7.99 6.32 3.31
N LEU A 24 -7.66 6.32 2.01
CA LEU A 24 -6.48 5.62 1.49
C LEU A 24 -5.19 6.41 1.77
N GLU A 25 -5.28 7.72 1.96
CA GLU A 25 -4.12 8.58 2.25
C GLU A 25 -3.66 8.41 3.70
N LYS A 26 -4.57 7.98 4.58
CA LYS A 26 -4.29 7.69 5.99
C LYS A 26 -3.91 6.24 6.28
N VAL A 27 -3.70 5.43 5.24
CA VAL A 27 -3.22 4.06 5.43
C VAL A 27 -1.78 4.10 5.93
N GLU A 28 -1.56 3.52 7.10
CA GLU A 28 -0.26 3.35 7.70
C GLU A 28 0.41 2.09 7.15
N VAL A 29 1.59 2.25 6.57
CA VAL A 29 2.45 1.12 6.19
C VAL A 29 3.43 0.88 7.33
N VAL A 30 3.29 -0.26 8.01
CA VAL A 30 4.14 -0.64 9.16
C VAL A 30 5.52 -1.09 8.67
N GLY A 31 5.55 -1.87 7.59
CA GLY A 31 6.81 -2.34 7.02
C GLY A 31 6.68 -3.54 6.10
N LEU A 32 7.82 -3.90 5.49
CA LEU A 32 7.97 -5.03 4.58
C LEU A 32 8.92 -6.06 5.20
N PHE A 33 8.46 -7.31 5.31
CA PHE A 33 9.18 -8.36 6.02
C PHE A 33 9.49 -9.56 5.11
N PRO A 34 10.64 -10.23 5.33
CA PRO A 34 11.09 -11.35 4.52
C PRO A 34 10.45 -12.71 4.89
N ASP A 35 9.71 -12.77 6.00
CA ASP A 35 9.04 -13.95 6.53
C ASP A 35 7.72 -13.57 7.24
N TYR A 36 6.84 -14.57 7.39
CA TYR A 36 5.52 -14.37 7.97
C TYR A 36 5.56 -14.12 9.48
N GLU A 37 6.54 -14.67 10.20
CA GLU A 37 6.62 -14.57 11.65
C GLU A 37 6.96 -13.14 12.08
N SER A 38 7.94 -12.52 11.43
CA SER A 38 8.30 -11.11 11.62
C SER A 38 7.15 -10.17 11.24
N ALA A 39 6.47 -10.44 10.12
CA ALA A 39 5.28 -9.67 9.72
C ALA A 39 4.15 -9.79 10.75
N ARG A 40 3.90 -10.99 11.27
CA ARG A 40 2.88 -11.23 12.29
C ARG A 40 3.21 -10.53 13.60
N ALA A 41 4.47 -10.50 14.01
CA ALA A 41 4.90 -9.77 15.20
C ALA A 41 4.62 -8.27 15.06
N ALA A 42 5.01 -7.66 13.93
CA ALA A 42 4.74 -6.25 13.65
C ALA A 42 3.23 -5.95 13.56
N TRP A 43 2.47 -6.79 12.86
CA TRP A 43 1.00 -6.67 12.79
C TRP A 43 0.34 -6.72 14.16
N LYS A 44 0.79 -7.64 15.03
CA LYS A 44 0.25 -7.79 16.39
C LYS A 44 0.51 -6.54 17.21
N ASP A 45 1.73 -6.01 17.15
CA ASP A 45 2.12 -4.79 17.87
C ASP A 45 1.29 -3.58 17.42
N SER A 46 1.20 -3.34 16.11
CA SER A 46 0.37 -2.25 15.56
C SER A 46 -1.12 -2.41 15.89
N SER A 47 -1.65 -3.64 15.81
CA SER A 47 -3.06 -3.91 16.16
C SER A 47 -3.36 -3.69 17.64
N GLN A 48 -2.38 -3.97 18.52
CA GLN A 48 -2.52 -3.74 19.96
C GLN A 48 -2.48 -2.25 20.29
N ARG A 49 -1.65 -1.47 19.58
CA ARG A 49 -1.57 -0.01 19.73
C ARG A 49 -2.86 0.70 19.29
N SER A 50 -3.60 0.12 18.34
CA SER A 50 -4.83 0.71 17.82
C SER A 50 -6.12 0.20 18.49
N VAL A 51 -6.03 -0.42 19.67
CA VAL A 51 -7.18 -1.05 20.33
C VAL A 51 -8.31 -0.05 20.66
N ASP A 52 -7.96 1.22 20.87
CA ASP A 52 -8.91 2.29 21.21
C ASP A 52 -9.75 2.75 20.01
N ASN A 53 -9.35 2.43 18.77
CA ASN A 53 -10.10 2.76 17.57
C ASN A 53 -10.74 1.49 16.97
N ALA A 54 -12.04 1.33 17.18
CA ALA A 54 -12.82 0.16 16.74
C ALA A 54 -12.82 -0.07 15.21
N LEU A 55 -12.53 0.97 14.43
CA LEU A 55 -12.47 0.89 12.97
C LEU A 55 -11.04 0.68 12.45
N MET A 56 -10.04 0.82 13.31
CA MET A 56 -8.65 0.67 12.92
C MET A 56 -8.30 -0.81 12.80
N ARG A 57 -7.82 -1.21 11.62
CA ARG A 57 -7.47 -2.60 11.37
C ARG A 57 -6.22 -2.73 10.51
N TYR A 58 -5.36 -3.66 10.91
CA TYR A 58 -4.14 -3.99 10.20
C TYR A 58 -4.26 -5.34 9.49
N PHE A 59 -3.58 -5.46 8.36
CA PHE A 59 -3.58 -6.60 7.46
C PHE A 59 -2.16 -6.99 7.08
N ILE A 60 -1.99 -8.25 6.71
CA ILE A 60 -0.72 -8.79 6.19
C ILE A 60 -0.98 -9.25 4.75
N ALA A 61 -0.39 -8.57 3.78
CA ALA A 61 -0.43 -8.98 2.38
C ALA A 61 0.80 -9.82 2.03
N ARG A 62 0.59 -10.93 1.33
CA ARG A 62 1.66 -11.72 0.75
C ARG A 62 1.92 -11.24 -0.68
N LEU A 63 3.11 -10.74 -0.94
CA LEU A 63 3.52 -10.27 -2.25
C LEU A 63 4.11 -11.45 -3.04
N GLY A 64 3.48 -11.78 -4.17
CA GLY A 64 3.86 -12.91 -5.03
C GLY A 64 4.67 -12.52 -6.26
N ARG A 65 4.35 -11.38 -6.89
CA ARG A 65 4.99 -10.88 -8.11
C ARG A 65 5.13 -9.37 -7.99
N ILE A 66 6.30 -8.85 -8.35
CA ILE A 66 6.59 -7.42 -8.43
C ILE A 66 6.73 -7.12 -9.92
N GLU A 67 5.92 -6.20 -10.42
CA GLU A 67 6.04 -5.72 -11.79
C GLU A 67 6.90 -4.47 -11.78
N GLU A 68 8.06 -4.52 -12.44
CA GLU A 68 8.78 -3.31 -12.82
C GLU A 68 8.09 -2.79 -14.08
N ARG A 69 7.33 -1.70 -13.96
CA ARG A 69 6.91 -0.96 -15.14
C ARG A 69 8.16 -0.21 -15.62
N PRO A 70 8.69 -0.47 -16.84
CA PRO A 70 9.71 0.41 -17.39
C PRO A 70 9.08 1.81 -17.42
N GLY A 71 9.74 2.76 -16.75
CA GLY A 71 9.21 4.11 -16.54
C GLY A 71 8.59 4.59 -17.83
N SER A 72 7.29 4.87 -17.78
CA SER A 72 6.55 5.36 -18.93
C SER A 72 7.33 6.56 -19.43
N GLU A 73 7.98 6.37 -20.58
CA GLU A 73 8.49 7.42 -21.44
C GLU A 73 7.46 8.52 -21.38
N LEU A 74 7.87 9.62 -20.75
CA LEU A 74 7.01 10.75 -20.48
C LEU A 74 6.33 11.09 -21.78
N ASP A 75 5.01 11.12 -21.70
CA ASP A 75 4.05 11.79 -22.57
C ASP A 75 4.64 13.13 -23.09
N HIS A 76 5.53 13.05 -24.08
CA HIS A 76 6.05 14.15 -24.87
C HIS A 76 5.39 14.04 -26.24
N ALA A 77 4.06 14.03 -26.23
CA ALA A 77 3.25 13.96 -27.42
C ALA A 77 1.95 14.74 -27.23
N ASP A 78 2.04 16.01 -26.80
CA ASP A 78 1.15 17.08 -27.27
C ASP A 78 1.62 18.46 -26.76
N LEU A 79 2.75 18.96 -27.26
CA LEU A 79 2.89 20.43 -27.34
C LEU A 79 2.35 20.83 -28.71
N PRO A 80 1.27 21.63 -28.80
CA PRO A 80 0.93 22.24 -30.07
C PRO A 80 2.16 23.02 -30.53
N SER A 81 2.61 22.74 -31.76
CA SER A 81 3.67 23.53 -32.41
C SER A 81 3.29 25.01 -32.26
N PRO A 82 4.21 25.90 -31.86
CA PRO A 82 3.89 27.32 -31.83
C PRO A 82 3.44 27.69 -33.24
N SER A 83 2.17 28.05 -33.36
CA SER A 83 1.61 28.62 -34.58
C SER A 83 2.60 29.65 -35.06
N ARG A 84 3.23 29.36 -36.20
CA ARG A 84 4.07 30.33 -36.89
C ARG A 84 3.10 31.45 -37.28
N GLU A 85 3.15 32.55 -36.54
CA GLU A 85 2.46 33.78 -36.89
C GLU A 85 2.90 34.16 -38.31
N GLU A 86 1.94 34.22 -39.22
CA GLU A 86 2.02 34.91 -40.51
C GLU A 86 0.93 35.98 -40.54
#